data_AF-A0A9P1KZF3-F1
#
_entry.id   AF-A0A9P1KZF3-F1
#
_cell.length_a   1.000
_cell.length_b   1.000
_cell.length_c   1.000
_cell.angle_alpha   90.00
_cell.angle_beta   90.00
_cell.angle_gamma   90.00
#
_symmetry.space_group_name_H-M   'P 1'
#
loop_
_entity.id
_entity.type
_entity.pdbx_description
1 polymer ?
#
loop_
_entity_poly.entity_id
_entity_poly.type
_entity_poly.pdbx_seq_one_letter_code
_entity_poly.pdbx_strand_id
1 'polypeptide(L)'
;MDKVVPAFEVSLLEPTFSPILDCVELGIDSVLDNEALKSIPMVNLVIGIGRAGQNIHDRNLLKQTLNFIKTFNENKINHEKLEKYKRKINERPKYAEEELGRVLIILNNTVEVKKSQLLAKVFKAYVEETLNWEEFCEISEVITRLFISDLGLLNKIYKSEVQDTSQCLRYQADRLISLGLIDSATKSIVIGNLNNSQTDKYLSINDFGRLFCSLT
;
A
#
# COMPACT_ATOMS: atom_id res chain seq x y z
N MET A 1 -1.04 15.05 -15.90
CA MET A 1 -1.69 14.66 -14.63
C MET A 1 -2.51 15.80 -14.02
N ASP A 2 -2.61 16.92 -14.74
CA ASP A 2 -2.98 18.26 -14.29
C ASP A 2 -4.38 18.37 -13.65
N LYS A 3 -5.28 17.41 -13.91
CA LYS A 3 -6.61 17.34 -13.28
C LYS A 3 -6.75 16.18 -12.28
N VAL A 4 -5.92 15.15 -12.41
CA VAL A 4 -6.01 13.92 -11.59
C VAL A 4 -5.42 14.16 -10.22
N VAL A 5 -4.22 14.75 -10.14
CA VAL A 5 -3.55 15.03 -8.87
C VAL A 5 -4.39 15.98 -7.99
N PRO A 6 -4.91 17.12 -8.50
CA PRO A 6 -5.78 17.99 -7.68
C PRO A 6 -7.07 17.31 -7.22
N ALA A 7 -7.71 16.50 -8.09
CA ALA A 7 -8.90 15.76 -7.68
C ALA A 7 -8.58 14.75 -6.56
N PHE A 8 -7.42 14.08 -6.65
CA PHE A 8 -6.98 13.12 -5.64
C PHE A 8 -6.64 13.79 -4.33
N GLU A 9 -5.92 14.92 -4.36
CA GLU A 9 -5.62 15.73 -3.19
C GLU A 9 -6.89 16.07 -2.40
N VAL A 10 -7.88 16.68 -3.05
CA VAL A 10 -9.14 17.08 -2.41
C VAL A 10 -9.90 15.86 -1.90
N SER A 11 -9.95 14.77 -2.68
CA SER A 11 -10.64 13.54 -2.27
C SER A 11 -9.98 12.88 -1.06
N LEU A 12 -8.66 13.00 -0.93
CA LEU A 12 -7.87 12.36 0.11
C LEU A 12 -7.89 13.14 1.43
N LEU A 13 -7.74 14.47 1.36
CA LEU A 13 -7.40 15.33 2.49
C LEU A 13 -8.58 16.11 3.07
N GLU A 14 -9.73 16.14 2.38
CA GLU A 14 -10.95 16.79 2.88
C GLU A 14 -11.75 15.86 3.80
N PRO A 15 -11.97 16.23 5.08
CA PRO A 15 -12.65 15.37 6.05
C PRO A 15 -14.11 15.06 5.70
N THR A 16 -14.75 15.90 4.87
CA THR A 16 -16.17 15.80 4.50
C THR A 16 -16.51 14.48 3.80
N PHE A 17 -15.54 13.84 3.14
CA PHE A 17 -15.75 12.58 2.43
C PHE A 17 -15.60 11.35 3.33
N SER A 18 -14.99 11.47 4.51
CA SER A 18 -14.74 10.34 5.41
C SER A 18 -16.01 9.55 5.77
N PRO A 19 -17.13 10.17 6.17
CA PRO A 19 -18.36 9.44 6.51
C PRO A 19 -19.00 8.71 5.31
N ILE A 20 -18.74 9.19 4.09
CA ILE A 20 -19.34 8.64 2.85
C ILE A 20 -18.58 7.39 2.39
N LEU A 21 -17.29 7.28 2.75
CA LEU A 21 -16.42 6.17 2.35
C LEU A 21 -16.74 4.84 3.04
N ASP A 22 -17.57 4.83 4.08
CA ASP A 22 -18.04 3.58 4.70
C ASP A 22 -18.86 2.73 3.73
N CYS A 23 -19.51 3.36 2.74
CA CYS A 23 -20.26 2.69 1.69
C CYS A 23 -19.38 1.96 0.64
N VAL A 24 -18.07 2.15 0.65
CA VAL A 24 -17.13 1.56 -0.35
C VAL A 24 -17.08 0.03 -0.27
N GLU A 25 -17.41 -0.56 0.89
CA GLU A 25 -17.40 -2.02 1.08
C GLU A 25 -18.48 -2.75 0.28
N LEU A 26 -19.48 -2.02 -0.23
CA LEU A 26 -20.61 -2.57 -0.98
C LEU A 26 -20.29 -2.91 -2.45
N GLY A 27 -19.06 -2.65 -2.88
CA GLY A 27 -18.60 -2.92 -4.25
C GLY A 27 -18.63 -1.67 -5.14
N ILE A 28 -18.07 -1.79 -6.35
CA ILE A 28 -17.93 -0.63 -7.25
C ILE A 28 -19.24 -0.25 -7.93
N ASP A 29 -20.14 -1.21 -8.18
CA ASP A 29 -21.43 -0.89 -8.78
C ASP A 29 -22.26 0.04 -7.86
N SER A 30 -22.26 -0.19 -6.55
CA SER A 30 -22.91 0.72 -5.60
C SER A 30 -22.24 2.09 -5.53
N VAL A 31 -20.92 2.18 -5.72
CA VAL A 31 -20.21 3.47 -5.80
C VAL A 31 -20.70 4.28 -7.01
N LEU A 32 -20.93 3.60 -8.13
CA LEU A 32 -21.35 4.23 -9.39
C LEU A 32 -22.82 4.64 -9.40
N ASP A 33 -23.64 4.09 -8.51
CA ASP A 33 -25.05 4.46 -8.39
C ASP A 33 -25.31 5.47 -7.25
N ASN A 34 -24.37 5.62 -6.31
CA ASN A 34 -24.53 6.49 -5.15
C ASN A 34 -24.11 7.95 -5.44
N GLU A 35 -25.07 8.88 -5.35
CA GLU A 35 -24.84 10.31 -5.60
C GLU A 35 -23.86 10.96 -4.59
N ALA A 36 -23.85 10.52 -3.34
CA ALA A 36 -22.92 11.03 -2.35
C ALA A 36 -21.48 10.64 -2.68
N LEU A 37 -21.24 9.41 -3.15
CA LEU A 37 -19.91 8.98 -3.61
C LEU A 37 -19.48 9.70 -4.88
N LYS A 38 -20.42 10.03 -5.78
CA LYS A 38 -20.13 10.86 -6.97
C LYS A 38 -19.70 12.29 -6.64
N SER A 39 -19.98 12.79 -5.43
CA SER A 39 -19.47 14.10 -4.99
C SER A 39 -17.96 14.11 -4.69
N ILE A 40 -17.34 12.94 -4.51
CA ILE A 40 -15.90 12.81 -4.34
C ILE A 40 -15.22 13.19 -5.67
N PRO A 41 -14.31 14.19 -5.70
CA PRO A 41 -13.73 14.68 -6.94
C PRO A 41 -13.07 13.59 -7.81
N MET A 42 -12.38 12.62 -7.21
CA MET A 42 -11.79 11.50 -7.94
C MET A 42 -12.82 10.58 -8.57
N VAL A 43 -13.93 10.32 -7.86
CA VAL A 43 -15.03 9.50 -8.41
C VAL A 43 -15.63 10.21 -9.61
N ASN A 44 -15.95 11.49 -9.47
CA ASN A 44 -16.49 12.30 -10.55
C ASN A 44 -15.54 12.40 -11.75
N LEU A 45 -14.23 12.54 -11.50
CA LEU A 45 -13.23 12.62 -12.57
C LEU A 45 -13.16 11.33 -13.38
N VAL A 46 -13.06 10.17 -12.73
CA VAL A 46 -12.98 8.88 -13.42
C VAL A 46 -14.27 8.58 -14.20
N ILE A 47 -15.44 8.86 -13.61
CA ILE A 47 -16.74 8.70 -14.30
C ILE A 47 -16.86 9.68 -15.48
N GLY A 48 -16.42 10.93 -15.30
CA GLY A 48 -16.52 11.99 -16.31
C GLY A 48 -15.63 11.77 -17.53
N ILE A 49 -14.48 11.12 -17.37
CA ILE A 49 -13.60 10.70 -18.46
C ILE A 49 -14.22 9.50 -19.22
N GLY A 50 -14.89 8.60 -18.51
CA GLY A 50 -15.41 7.32 -19.04
C GLY A 50 -16.73 7.38 -19.83
N ARG A 51 -17.01 8.43 -20.62
CA ARG A 51 -18.31 8.60 -21.33
C ARG A 51 -18.68 7.53 -22.37
N ALA A 52 -17.92 6.45 -22.53
CA ALA A 52 -18.35 5.28 -23.31
C ALA A 52 -17.68 4.00 -22.79
N GLY A 53 -18.41 3.22 -21.99
CA GLY A 53 -17.98 1.90 -21.51
C GLY A 53 -16.94 2.00 -20.39
N GLN A 54 -17.37 1.90 -19.14
CA GLN A 54 -16.44 1.77 -18.02
C GLN A 54 -15.62 0.50 -18.20
N ASN A 55 -14.37 0.66 -18.62
CA ASN A 55 -13.47 -0.46 -18.77
C ASN A 55 -13.15 -1.01 -17.36
N ILE A 56 -12.85 -2.30 -17.28
CA ILE A 56 -12.48 -2.98 -16.03
C ILE A 56 -11.35 -2.24 -15.29
N HIS A 57 -10.50 -1.56 -16.03
CA HIS A 57 -9.41 -0.73 -15.52
C HIS A 57 -9.89 0.45 -14.67
N ASP A 58 -10.87 1.22 -15.14
CA ASP A 58 -11.40 2.40 -14.41
C ASP A 58 -12.12 1.97 -13.13
N ARG A 59 -12.85 0.86 -13.20
CA ARG A 59 -13.50 0.23 -12.04
C ARG A 59 -12.47 -0.22 -11.01
N ASN A 60 -11.37 -0.84 -11.46
CA ASN A 60 -10.29 -1.22 -10.56
C ASN A 60 -9.60 0.00 -9.95
N LEU A 61 -9.30 1.04 -10.75
CA LEU A 61 -8.68 2.27 -10.25
C LEU A 61 -9.55 2.92 -9.16
N LEU A 62 -10.86 3.05 -9.37
CA LEU A 62 -11.79 3.55 -8.36
C LEU A 62 -11.76 2.68 -7.10
N LYS A 63 -11.76 1.35 -7.27
CA LYS A 63 -11.72 0.41 -6.14
C LYS A 63 -10.47 0.61 -5.29
N GLN A 64 -9.30 0.62 -5.92
CA GLN A 64 -8.04 0.80 -5.19
C GLN A 64 -7.95 2.18 -4.54
N THR A 65 -8.36 3.23 -5.26
CA THR A 65 -8.32 4.62 -4.78
C THR A 65 -9.23 4.85 -3.59
N LEU A 66 -10.48 4.36 -3.64
CA LEU A 66 -11.41 4.54 -2.52
C LEU A 66 -11.01 3.74 -1.28
N ASN A 67 -10.48 2.54 -1.46
CA ASN A 67 -9.95 1.76 -0.33
C ASN A 67 -8.69 2.41 0.28
N PHE A 68 -7.83 3.01 -0.55
CA PHE A 68 -6.71 3.81 -0.07
C PHE A 68 -7.19 5.02 0.74
N ILE A 69 -8.09 5.84 0.18
CA ILE A 69 -8.59 7.06 0.85
C ILE A 69 -9.29 6.69 2.16
N LYS A 70 -10.13 5.64 2.17
CA LYS A 70 -10.78 5.13 3.37
C LYS A 70 -9.74 4.79 4.45
N THR A 71 -8.77 3.96 4.11
CA THR A 71 -7.72 3.51 5.05
C THR A 71 -6.84 4.66 5.53
N PHE A 72 -6.52 5.63 4.68
CA PHE A 72 -5.75 6.82 5.06
C PHE A 72 -6.48 7.66 6.11
N ASN A 73 -7.81 7.78 5.95
CA ASN A 73 -8.68 8.51 6.86
C ASN A 73 -9.12 7.67 8.08
N GLU A 74 -8.76 6.39 8.18
CA GLU A 74 -8.95 5.60 9.39
C GLU A 74 -8.04 6.11 10.51
N ASN A 75 -8.63 6.44 11.66
CA ASN A 75 -7.97 7.05 12.81
C ASN A 75 -7.45 8.49 12.55
N LYS A 76 -7.42 9.30 13.60
CA LYS A 76 -7.07 10.73 13.48
C LYS A 76 -5.58 10.94 13.22
N ILE A 77 -5.24 11.59 12.11
CA ILE A 77 -3.89 12.15 11.86
C ILE A 77 -3.68 13.37 12.76
N ASN A 78 -2.46 13.58 13.25
CA ASN A 78 -2.12 14.82 13.95
C ASN A 78 -2.44 16.05 13.07
N HIS A 79 -3.29 16.95 13.57
CA HIS A 79 -3.78 18.10 12.82
C HIS A 79 -2.66 19.02 12.32
N GLU A 80 -1.65 19.30 13.14
CA GLU A 80 -0.53 20.17 12.76
C GLU A 80 0.27 19.56 11.61
N LYS A 81 0.52 18.25 11.66
CA LYS A 81 1.24 17.52 10.61
C LYS A 81 0.44 17.47 9.30
N LEU A 82 -0.86 17.20 9.39
CA LEU A 82 -1.75 17.20 8.21
C LEU A 82 -1.80 18.58 7.54
N GLU A 83 -1.96 19.66 8.31
CA GLU A 83 -2.00 21.02 7.76
C GLU A 83 -0.63 21.46 7.20
N LYS A 84 0.47 21.01 7.81
CA LYS A 84 1.82 21.19 7.25
C LYS A 84 1.97 20.48 5.91
N TYR A 85 1.47 19.25 5.79
CA TYR A 85 1.48 18.49 4.54
C TYR A 85 0.64 19.17 3.46
N LYS A 86 -0.60 19.56 3.78
CA LYS A 86 -1.49 20.33 2.88
C LYS A 86 -0.81 21.59 2.37
N ARG A 87 -0.18 22.38 3.25
CA ARG A 87 0.53 23.60 2.85
C ARG A 87 1.69 23.28 1.89
N LYS A 88 2.47 22.25 2.18
CA LYS A 88 3.61 21.83 1.34
C LYS A 88 3.18 21.52 -0.09
N ILE A 89 2.13 20.72 -0.29
CA ILE A 89 1.67 20.31 -1.63
C ILE A 89 0.96 21.47 -2.37
N ASN A 90 0.21 22.33 -1.65
CA ASN A 90 -0.45 23.49 -2.24
C ASN A 90 0.54 24.57 -2.70
N GLU A 91 1.57 24.87 -1.90
CA GLU A 91 2.59 25.87 -2.24
C GLU A 91 3.59 25.37 -3.29
N ARG A 92 3.69 24.04 -3.49
CA ARG A 92 4.69 23.43 -4.36
C ARG A 92 4.08 22.36 -5.27
N PRO A 93 3.45 22.75 -6.39
CA PRO A 93 2.77 21.83 -7.31
C PRO A 93 3.63 20.65 -7.80
N LYS A 94 4.95 20.85 -7.94
CA LYS A 94 5.88 19.77 -8.31
C LYS A 94 5.94 18.65 -7.26
N TYR A 95 5.87 18.98 -5.97
CA TYR A 95 5.83 17.97 -4.91
C TYR A 95 4.48 17.26 -4.88
N ALA A 96 3.38 17.98 -5.11
CA ALA A 96 2.06 17.35 -5.24
C ALA A 96 2.05 16.32 -6.39
N GLU A 97 2.55 16.71 -7.56
CA GLU A 97 2.68 15.85 -8.73
C GLU A 97 3.58 14.63 -8.45
N GLU A 98 4.74 14.83 -7.82
CA GLU A 98 5.66 13.75 -7.47
C GLU A 98 5.04 12.77 -6.47
N GLU A 99 4.49 13.26 -5.37
CA GLU A 99 4.08 12.44 -4.24
C GLU A 99 2.72 11.76 -4.49
N LEU A 100 1.72 12.57 -4.83
CA LEU A 100 0.37 12.07 -5.10
C LEU A 100 0.30 11.35 -6.45
N GLY A 101 1.06 11.79 -7.45
CA GLY A 101 1.17 11.10 -8.73
C GLY A 101 1.79 9.71 -8.58
N ARG A 102 2.84 9.56 -7.76
CA ARG A 102 3.42 8.23 -7.45
C ARG A 102 2.38 7.31 -6.82
N VAL A 103 1.65 7.79 -5.80
CA VAL A 103 0.58 7.00 -5.16
C VAL A 103 -0.46 6.57 -6.19
N LEU A 104 -0.92 7.48 -7.05
CA LEU A 104 -1.90 7.18 -8.09
C LEU A 104 -1.41 6.13 -9.10
N ILE A 105 -0.15 6.21 -9.54
CA ILE A 105 0.45 5.24 -10.45
C ILE A 105 0.48 3.85 -9.80
N ILE A 106 0.85 3.77 -8.51
CA ILE A 106 0.87 2.51 -7.77
C ILE A 106 -0.55 1.94 -7.66
N LEU A 107 -1.54 2.76 -7.29
CA LEU A 107 -2.93 2.34 -7.17
C LEU A 107 -3.51 1.86 -8.50
N ASN A 108 -3.18 2.54 -9.60
CA ASN A 108 -3.59 2.17 -10.95
C ASN A 108 -3.09 0.78 -11.36
N ASN A 109 -1.92 0.38 -10.86
CA ASN A 109 -1.29 -0.90 -11.17
C ASN A 109 -1.58 -1.99 -10.12
N THR A 110 -2.36 -1.67 -9.08
CA THR A 110 -2.67 -2.59 -7.98
C THR A 110 -3.97 -3.35 -8.24
N VAL A 111 -3.98 -4.65 -7.96
CA VAL A 111 -5.19 -5.49 -8.06
C VAL A 111 -5.74 -5.84 -6.68
N GLU A 112 -4.86 -6.19 -5.74
CA GLU A 112 -5.26 -6.57 -4.39
C GLU A 112 -5.51 -5.33 -3.52
N VAL A 113 -6.75 -5.18 -3.05
CA VAL A 113 -7.17 -4.12 -2.13
C VAL A 113 -6.26 -4.02 -0.91
N LYS A 114 -5.79 -5.16 -0.39
CA LYS A 114 -4.89 -5.20 0.76
C LYS A 114 -3.62 -4.38 0.52
N LYS A 115 -3.07 -4.36 -0.70
CA LYS A 115 -1.90 -3.52 -1.04
C LYS A 115 -2.21 -2.03 -1.00
N SER A 116 -3.38 -1.61 -1.50
CA SER A 116 -3.82 -0.22 -1.39
C SER A 116 -4.00 0.23 0.07
N GLN A 117 -4.52 -0.66 0.92
CA GLN A 117 -4.63 -0.41 2.37
C GLN A 117 -3.25 -0.27 3.02
N LEU A 118 -2.30 -1.17 2.70
CA LEU A 118 -0.92 -1.09 3.19
C LEU A 118 -0.25 0.22 2.74
N LEU A 119 -0.40 0.59 1.47
CA LEU A 119 0.14 1.84 0.93
C LEU A 119 -0.44 3.06 1.65
N ALA A 120 -1.73 3.05 1.97
CA ALA A 120 -2.38 4.13 2.71
C ALA A 120 -1.80 4.32 4.11
N LYS A 121 -1.54 3.21 4.84
CA LYS A 121 -0.89 3.27 6.17
C LYS A 121 0.51 3.85 6.09
N VAL A 122 1.30 3.44 5.11
CA VAL A 122 2.68 3.94 4.93
C VAL A 122 2.68 5.39 4.46
N PHE A 123 1.77 5.78 3.57
CA PHE A 123 1.63 7.18 3.15
C PHE A 123 1.16 8.07 4.31
N LYS A 124 0.27 7.57 5.17
CA LYS A 124 -0.12 8.26 6.40
C LYS A 124 1.07 8.47 7.33
N ALA A 125 1.90 7.45 7.54
CA ALA A 125 3.13 7.56 8.33
C ALA A 125 4.11 8.63 7.76
N TYR A 126 4.18 8.74 6.44
CA TYR A 126 4.91 9.81 5.76
C TYR A 126 4.31 11.20 6.03
N VAL A 127 2.99 11.36 5.91
CA VAL A 127 2.27 12.61 6.26
C VAL A 127 2.44 12.96 7.74
N GLU A 128 2.54 11.95 8.60
CA GLU A 128 2.82 12.08 10.02
C GLU A 128 4.31 12.25 10.34
N GLU A 129 5.18 12.42 9.34
CA GLU A 129 6.61 12.66 9.51
C GLU A 129 7.31 11.58 10.36
N THR A 130 6.73 10.37 10.44
CA THR A 130 7.40 9.19 11.03
C THR A 130 8.26 8.47 10.01
N LEU A 131 8.05 8.78 8.72
CA LEU A 131 8.88 8.37 7.60
C LEU A 131 9.28 9.60 6.80
N ASN A 132 10.47 9.54 6.21
CA ASN A 132 10.87 10.46 5.16
C ASN A 132 10.41 9.95 3.76
N TRP A 133 10.66 10.76 2.72
CA TRP A 133 10.19 10.45 1.36
C TRP A 133 10.88 9.22 0.76
N GLU A 134 12.16 9.02 1.04
CA GLU A 134 12.94 7.88 0.55
C GLU A 134 12.46 6.58 1.20
N GLU A 135 12.24 6.57 2.51
CA GLU A 135 11.65 5.44 3.23
C GLU A 135 10.25 5.07 2.72
N PHE A 136 9.40 6.07 2.48
CA PHE A 136 8.10 5.84 1.83
C PHE A 136 8.28 5.19 0.46
N CYS A 137 9.21 5.69 -0.36
CA CYS A 137 9.46 5.14 -1.69
C CYS A 137 9.92 3.68 -1.62
N GLU A 138 10.89 3.34 -0.78
CA GLU A 138 11.38 1.96 -0.64
C GLU A 138 10.28 1.00 -0.16
N ILE A 139 9.52 1.39 0.86
CA ILE A 139 8.44 0.55 1.39
C ILE A 139 7.32 0.40 0.36
N SER A 140 7.00 1.46 -0.40
CA SER A 140 6.02 1.37 -1.49
C SER A 140 6.43 0.37 -2.57
N GLU A 141 7.73 0.26 -2.89
CA GLU A 141 8.28 -0.75 -3.82
C GLU A 141 8.25 -2.18 -3.26
N VAL A 142 8.31 -2.32 -1.93
CA VAL A 142 8.06 -3.62 -1.30
C VAL A 142 6.59 -4.00 -1.44
N ILE A 143 5.67 -3.08 -1.12
CA ILE A 143 4.22 -3.32 -1.19
C ILE A 143 3.80 -3.74 -2.60
N THR A 144 4.33 -3.10 -3.64
CA THR A 144 3.98 -3.43 -5.04
C THR A 144 4.37 -4.88 -5.40
N ARG A 145 5.54 -5.34 -4.97
CA ARG A 145 6.12 -6.66 -5.31
C ARG A 145 5.74 -7.78 -4.35
N LEU A 146 5.30 -7.45 -3.14
CA LEU A 146 4.96 -8.42 -2.10
C LEU A 146 3.76 -9.29 -2.50
N PHE A 147 3.83 -10.59 -2.18
CA PHE A 147 2.66 -11.46 -2.21
C PHE A 147 1.91 -11.35 -0.89
N ILE A 148 0.60 -11.05 -0.94
CA ILE A 148 -0.24 -10.92 0.27
C ILE A 148 -0.23 -12.20 1.12
N SER A 149 -0.10 -13.37 0.48
CA SER A 149 0.04 -14.67 1.17
C SER A 149 1.26 -14.78 2.08
N ASP A 150 2.29 -13.96 1.86
CA ASP A 150 3.57 -14.06 2.57
C ASP A 150 3.60 -13.20 3.84
N LEU A 151 2.65 -12.27 3.98
CA LEU A 151 2.50 -11.45 5.20
C LEU A 151 2.33 -12.31 6.46
N GLY A 152 1.64 -13.45 6.34
CA GLY A 152 1.46 -14.37 7.46
C GLY A 152 2.79 -14.95 7.95
N LEU A 153 3.68 -15.32 7.03
CA LEU A 153 5.02 -15.81 7.39
C LEU A 153 5.89 -14.68 7.93
N LEU A 154 5.87 -13.51 7.29
CA LEU A 154 6.63 -12.34 7.74
C LEU A 154 6.29 -11.99 9.20
N ASN A 155 5.00 -11.96 9.55
CA ASN A 155 4.55 -11.68 10.91
C ASN A 155 5.01 -12.76 11.92
N LYS A 156 5.01 -14.04 11.54
CA LYS A 156 5.53 -15.12 12.39
C LYS A 156 7.04 -14.98 12.63
N ILE A 157 7.80 -14.60 11.62
CA ILE A 157 9.24 -14.33 11.76
C ILE A 157 9.47 -13.09 12.65
N TYR A 158 8.71 -12.01 12.43
CA TYR A 158 8.76 -10.80 13.25
C TYR A 158 8.51 -11.09 14.74
N LYS A 159 7.56 -11.98 15.05
CA LYS A 159 7.25 -12.45 16.41
C LYS A 159 8.17 -13.56 16.93
N SER A 160 9.19 -13.94 16.17
CA SER A 160 10.11 -15.04 16.50
C SER A 160 9.44 -16.42 16.67
N GLU A 161 8.24 -16.59 16.11
CA GLU A 161 7.49 -17.87 16.05
C GLU A 161 8.04 -18.81 14.97
N VAL A 162 8.67 -18.24 13.93
CA VAL A 162 9.42 -18.97 12.89
C VAL A 162 10.85 -18.45 12.84
N GLN A 163 11.82 -19.34 12.94
CA GLN A 163 13.25 -19.01 13.05
C GLN A 163 14.11 -19.66 11.97
N ASP A 164 13.55 -20.61 11.21
CA ASP A 164 14.28 -21.26 10.12
C ASP A 164 13.36 -21.89 9.07
N THR A 165 13.94 -22.22 7.91
CA THR A 165 13.20 -22.71 6.74
C THR A 165 12.57 -24.09 6.92
N SER A 166 12.90 -24.87 7.96
CA SER A 166 12.22 -26.15 8.21
C SER A 166 10.82 -25.96 8.83
N GLN A 167 10.48 -24.73 9.25
CA GLN A 167 9.23 -24.39 9.92
C GLN A 167 8.23 -23.68 8.98
N CYS A 168 8.59 -23.47 7.71
CA CYS A 168 7.76 -22.75 6.74
C CYS A 168 7.97 -23.25 5.30
N LEU A 169 7.13 -22.76 4.38
CA LEU A 169 7.33 -22.99 2.96
C LEU A 169 8.53 -22.18 2.47
N ARG A 170 9.60 -22.86 2.05
CA ARG A 170 10.88 -22.24 1.71
C ARG A 170 10.77 -21.14 0.64
N TYR A 171 9.93 -21.35 -0.37
CA TYR A 171 9.74 -20.35 -1.43
C TYR A 171 9.15 -19.03 -0.90
N GLN A 172 8.36 -19.05 0.19
CA GLN A 172 7.85 -17.83 0.81
C GLN A 172 8.98 -17.10 1.54
N ALA A 173 9.83 -17.85 2.26
CA ALA A 173 11.01 -17.28 2.89
C ALA A 173 11.97 -16.67 1.86
N ASP A 174 12.25 -17.37 0.76
CA ASP A 174 13.13 -16.85 -0.31
C ASP A 174 12.57 -15.57 -0.96
N ARG A 175 11.24 -15.45 -1.11
CA ARG A 175 10.62 -14.20 -1.57
C ARG A 175 10.76 -13.06 -0.56
N LEU A 176 10.57 -13.31 0.73
CA LEU A 176 10.75 -12.30 1.78
C LEU A 176 12.23 -11.86 1.88
N ILE A 177 13.18 -12.78 1.72
CA ILE A 177 14.62 -12.47 1.61
C ILE A 177 14.87 -11.59 0.38
N SER A 178 14.29 -11.94 -0.78
CA SER A 178 14.46 -11.18 -2.03
C SER A 178 13.86 -9.77 -1.98
N LEU A 179 12.87 -9.55 -1.09
CA LEU A 179 12.30 -8.22 -0.82
C LEU A 179 13.13 -7.42 0.20
N GLY A 180 14.18 -8.01 0.78
CA GLY A 180 15.01 -7.37 1.80
C GLY A 180 14.35 -7.26 3.17
N LEU A 181 13.23 -7.96 3.41
CA LEU A 181 12.48 -7.86 4.67
C LEU A 181 13.03 -8.77 5.78
N ILE A 182 13.74 -9.84 5.41
CA ILE A 182 14.34 -10.78 6.36
C ILE A 182 15.76 -11.13 5.92
N ASP A 183 16.62 -11.36 6.89
CA ASP A 183 17.96 -11.90 6.68
C ASP A 183 17.94 -13.42 6.79
N SER A 184 18.94 -14.06 6.19
CA SER A 184 19.13 -15.50 6.31
C SER A 184 20.58 -15.88 6.48
N ALA A 185 20.82 -16.94 7.26
CA ALA A 185 22.13 -17.54 7.43
C ALA A 185 22.03 -19.06 7.28
N THR A 186 23.05 -19.70 6.70
CA THR A 186 23.06 -21.16 6.53
C THR A 186 22.95 -21.86 7.89
N LYS A 187 21.97 -22.75 8.03
CA LYS A 187 21.76 -23.59 9.22
C LYS A 187 22.36 -24.98 9.00
N SER A 188 21.98 -25.63 7.90
CA SER A 188 22.46 -26.98 7.56
C SER A 188 22.46 -27.18 6.05
N ILE A 189 23.29 -28.11 5.59
CA ILE A 189 23.34 -28.55 4.19
C ILE A 189 23.21 -30.06 4.20
N VAL A 190 22.16 -30.57 3.58
CA VAL A 190 21.99 -31.99 3.26
C VAL A 190 22.41 -32.18 1.82
N ILE A 191 23.46 -32.97 1.61
CA ILE A 191 23.95 -33.31 0.27
C ILE A 191 23.26 -34.61 -0.14
N GLY A 192 22.48 -34.56 -1.21
CA GLY A 192 21.83 -35.71 -1.82
C GLY A 192 22.08 -35.75 -3.32
N ASN A 193 21.34 -36.58 -4.05
CA ASN A 193 21.31 -36.51 -5.51
C ASN A 193 20.73 -35.15 -5.96
N LEU A 194 20.79 -34.84 -7.26
CA LEU A 194 20.37 -33.54 -7.85
C LEU A 194 19.06 -32.95 -7.27
N ASN A 195 18.07 -33.78 -6.95
CA ASN A 195 16.76 -33.34 -6.45
C ASN A 195 16.60 -33.39 -4.92
N ASN A 196 17.58 -33.97 -4.19
CA ASN A 196 17.48 -34.23 -2.75
C ASN A 196 18.48 -33.40 -1.93
N SER A 197 19.24 -32.52 -2.57
CA SER A 197 20.12 -31.59 -1.86
C SER A 197 19.29 -30.44 -1.28
N GLN A 198 19.45 -30.17 0.02
CA GLN A 198 18.65 -29.18 0.74
C GLN A 198 19.51 -28.35 1.69
N THR A 199 19.47 -27.03 1.54
CA THR A 199 20.14 -26.09 2.47
C THR A 199 19.14 -25.37 3.36
N ASP A 200 18.99 -25.77 4.63
CA ASP A 200 18.15 -25.00 5.55
C ASP A 200 18.85 -23.71 6.00
N LYS A 201 18.06 -22.67 6.20
CA LYS A 201 18.53 -21.34 6.61
C LYS A 201 17.86 -20.92 7.91
N TYR A 202 18.62 -20.33 8.82
CA TYR A 202 18.05 -19.46 9.85
C TYR A 202 17.42 -18.24 9.19
N LEU A 203 16.35 -17.74 9.79
CA LEU A 203 15.58 -16.59 9.35
C LEU A 203 15.46 -15.60 10.49
N SER A 204 15.70 -14.32 10.22
CA SER A 204 15.52 -13.25 11.20
C SER A 204 14.99 -12.00 10.53
N ILE A 205 14.09 -11.28 11.19
CA ILE A 205 13.67 -9.95 10.71
C ILE A 205 14.83 -8.95 10.86
N ASN A 206 15.11 -8.20 9.79
CA ASN A 206 16.10 -7.12 9.81
C ASN A 206 15.42 -5.77 10.12
N ASP A 207 16.19 -4.67 10.16
CA ASP A 207 15.64 -3.37 10.56
C ASP A 207 14.62 -2.81 9.58
N PHE A 208 14.85 -3.01 8.27
CA PHE A 208 13.91 -2.62 7.23
C PHE A 208 12.60 -3.44 7.33
N GLY A 209 12.70 -4.75 7.58
CA GLY A 209 11.54 -5.60 7.84
C GLY A 209 10.78 -5.22 9.10
N ARG A 210 11.48 -4.83 10.18
CA ARG A 210 10.86 -4.32 11.41
C ARG A 210 10.08 -3.03 11.14
N LEU A 211 10.67 -2.10 10.36
CA LEU A 211 10.01 -0.87 9.94
C LEU A 211 8.76 -1.17 9.11
N PHE A 212 8.85 -2.07 8.13
CA PHE A 212 7.69 -2.50 7.35
C PHE A 212 6.57 -3.05 8.25
N CYS A 213 6.90 -3.95 9.19
CA CYS A 213 5.91 -4.59 10.08
C CYS A 213 5.29 -3.62 11.08
N SER A 214 5.99 -2.57 11.52
CA SER A 214 5.43 -1.58 12.45
C SER A 214 4.39 -0.67 11.80
N LEU A 215 4.42 -0.55 10.46
CA LEU A 215 3.55 0.32 9.69
C LEU A 215 2.32 -0.40 9.10
N THR A 216 2.33 -1.73 9.04
CA THR A 216 1.40 -2.53 8.22
C THR A 216 0.46 -3.42 9.02
#